data_AF-A0A7S6M179-F1
#
_entry.id   AF-A0A7S6M179-F1
#
_cell.length_a   1.000
_cell.length_b   1.000
_cell.length_c   1.000
_cell.angle_alpha   90.00
_cell.angle_beta   90.00
_cell.angle_gamma   90.00
#
_symmetry.space_group_name_H-M   'P 1'
#
loop_
_entity.id
_entity.type
_entity.pdbx_description
1 polymer ?
#
loop_
_entity_poly.entity_id
_entity_poly.type
_entity_poly.pdbx_seq_one_letter_code
_entity_poly.pdbx_strand_id
1 'polypeptide(L)'
;MFLRDTFDALNCAVQWYSADQRIKAWIAETEIELWIGKTEARVNGQTMMLDQAPIIDKATGSTLVPLRFIGEAVGAGIKYSARGNRVDIDRMQIPYWTETAPFKVGDTVEMLEQTHDRWIKAKVLRVFEVKVGLDRYSLEYTEDGPNGRVMRPTMSRSHIRKPRS
;
A
#
# COMPACT_ATOMS: atom_id res chain seq x y z
N MET A 1 -11.67 6.58 11.00
CA MET A 1 -10.39 7.31 10.88
C MET A 1 -10.30 7.89 9.48
N PHE A 2 -9.65 9.04 9.28
CA PHE A 2 -9.46 9.61 7.94
C PHE A 2 -8.53 8.73 7.11
N LEU A 3 -8.76 8.70 5.80
CA LEU A 3 -8.00 7.91 4.83
C LEU A 3 -6.52 8.26 4.88
N ARG A 4 -6.17 9.54 4.80
CA ARG A 4 -4.77 9.97 4.84
C ARG A 4 -4.06 9.46 6.10
N ASP A 5 -4.63 9.74 7.27
CA ASP A 5 -4.04 9.32 8.53
C ASP A 5 -3.91 7.79 8.63
N THR A 6 -4.91 7.05 8.16
CA THR A 6 -4.90 5.58 8.21
C THR A 6 -3.77 5.01 7.36
N PHE A 7 -3.60 5.53 6.14
CA PHE A 7 -2.64 5.02 5.18
C PHE A 7 -1.22 5.51 5.47
N ASP A 8 -1.06 6.74 5.97
CA ASP A 8 0.22 7.22 6.54
C ASP A 8 0.61 6.37 7.76
N ALA A 9 -0.37 6.05 8.61
CA ALA A 9 -0.18 5.20 9.77
C ALA A 9 0.02 3.71 9.43
N LEU A 10 -0.01 3.32 8.17
CA LEU A 10 0.28 1.96 7.71
C LEU A 10 1.36 1.94 6.63
N ASN A 11 1.95 3.09 6.30
CA ASN A 11 2.96 3.25 5.25
C ASN A 11 2.49 2.72 3.89
N CYS A 12 1.23 2.96 3.55
CA CYS A 12 0.61 2.48 2.32
C CYS A 12 0.92 3.41 1.14
N ALA A 13 1.06 2.84 -0.05
CA ALA A 13 0.74 3.59 -1.26
C ALA A 13 -0.79 3.62 -1.42
N VAL A 14 -1.36 4.77 -1.82
CA VAL A 14 -2.80 4.92 -2.00
C VAL A 14 -3.12 5.69 -3.26
N GLN A 15 -4.17 5.26 -3.95
CA GLN A 15 -4.70 5.93 -5.13
C GLN A 15 -6.22 6.01 -5.07
N TRP A 16 -6.74 7.17 -5.47
CA TRP A 16 -8.16 7.43 -5.60
C TRP A 16 -8.58 7.38 -7.07
N TYR A 17 -9.64 6.65 -7.37
CA TYR A 17 -10.25 6.55 -8.69
C TYR A 17 -11.63 7.21 -8.62
N SER A 18 -11.75 8.37 -9.24
CA SER A 18 -12.99 9.16 -9.20
C SER A 18 -14.12 8.55 -10.03
N ALA A 19 -13.79 7.80 -11.10
CA ALA A 19 -14.76 7.23 -12.03
C ALA A 19 -15.77 6.29 -11.35
N ASP A 20 -15.31 5.52 -10.37
CA ASP A 20 -16.11 4.55 -9.62
C ASP A 20 -16.04 4.74 -8.10
N GLN A 21 -15.51 5.88 -7.65
CA GLN A 21 -15.31 6.21 -6.23
C GLN A 21 -14.56 5.11 -5.45
N ARG A 22 -13.49 4.61 -6.06
CA ARG A 22 -12.68 3.52 -5.54
C ARG A 22 -11.39 4.02 -4.90
N ILE A 23 -11.04 3.44 -3.78
CA ILE A 23 -9.76 3.59 -3.09
C ILE A 23 -8.98 2.31 -3.35
N LYS A 24 -7.76 2.44 -3.89
CA LYS A 24 -6.82 1.33 -4.02
C LYS A 24 -5.62 1.59 -3.12
N ALA A 25 -5.29 0.61 -2.30
CA ALA A 25 -4.19 0.61 -1.35
C ALA A 25 -3.18 -0.46 -1.72
N TRP A 26 -1.90 -0.16 -1.54
CA TRP A 26 -0.85 -1.18 -1.55
C TRP A 26 -0.02 -1.08 -0.30
N ILE A 27 0.04 -2.20 0.39
CA ILE A 27 0.66 -2.35 1.70
C ILE A 27 1.37 -3.69 1.62
N ALA A 28 2.72 -3.69 1.55
CA ALA A 28 3.50 -4.91 1.28
C ALA A 28 3.18 -5.46 -0.11
N GLU A 29 2.73 -6.71 -0.11
CA GLU A 29 2.27 -7.48 -1.25
C GLU A 29 0.73 -7.54 -1.27
N THR A 30 0.08 -6.90 -0.29
CA THR A 30 -1.37 -6.83 -0.17
C THR A 30 -1.90 -5.62 -0.94
N GLU A 31 -2.79 -5.90 -1.87
CA GLU A 31 -3.62 -4.91 -2.54
C GLU A 31 -5.01 -4.89 -1.89
N ILE A 32 -5.49 -3.71 -1.52
CA ILE A 32 -6.84 -3.53 -0.96
C ILE A 32 -7.61 -2.57 -1.85
N GLU A 33 -8.83 -2.94 -2.22
CA GLU A 33 -9.78 -2.09 -2.93
C GLU A 33 -11.03 -1.87 -2.06
N LEU A 34 -11.44 -0.61 -1.95
CA LEU A 34 -12.65 -0.19 -1.24
C LEU A 34 -13.45 0.77 -2.13
N TRP A 35 -14.77 0.76 -2.02
CA TRP A 35 -15.65 1.68 -2.76
C TRP A 35 -16.49 2.51 -1.79
N ILE A 36 -16.61 3.82 -2.05
CA ILE A 36 -17.46 4.69 -1.23
C ILE A 36 -18.90 4.17 -1.22
N GLY A 37 -19.49 4.08 -0.03
CA GLY A 37 -20.87 3.65 0.17
C GLY A 37 -21.12 2.15 -0.03
N LYS A 38 -20.08 1.34 -0.29
CA LYS A 38 -20.22 -0.12 -0.43
C LYS A 38 -19.53 -0.85 0.72
N THR A 39 -20.15 -1.92 1.18
CA THR A 39 -19.57 -2.87 2.14
C THR A 39 -18.78 -3.98 1.45
N GLU A 40 -18.81 -4.06 0.12
CA GLU A 40 -17.93 -4.95 -0.63
C GLU A 40 -16.53 -4.32 -0.73
N ALA A 41 -15.51 -5.11 -0.43
CA ALA A 41 -14.11 -4.78 -0.59
C ALA A 41 -13.39 -5.91 -1.34
N ARG A 42 -12.17 -5.65 -1.81
CA ARG A 42 -11.29 -6.71 -2.30
C ARG A 42 -9.95 -6.66 -1.58
N VAL A 43 -9.42 -7.84 -1.26
CA VAL A 43 -8.07 -8.03 -0.75
C VAL A 43 -7.39 -9.03 -1.68
N ASN A 44 -6.33 -8.60 -2.37
CA ASN A 44 -5.64 -9.40 -3.39
C ASN A 44 -6.59 -9.99 -4.44
N GLY A 45 -7.60 -9.21 -4.85
CA GLY A 45 -8.62 -9.61 -5.81
C GLY A 45 -9.73 -10.51 -5.25
N GLN A 46 -9.61 -10.99 -4.01
CA GLN A 46 -10.66 -11.76 -3.35
C GLN A 46 -11.68 -10.83 -2.69
N THR A 47 -12.97 -11.07 -2.92
CA THR A 47 -14.04 -10.29 -2.32
C THR A 47 -14.18 -10.55 -0.82
N MET A 48 -14.24 -9.46 -0.05
CA MET A 48 -14.42 -9.45 1.40
C MET A 48 -15.55 -8.49 1.77
N MET A 49 -16.18 -8.71 2.94
CA MET A 49 -17.25 -7.85 3.45
C MET A 49 -16.76 -6.96 4.59
N LEU A 50 -17.15 -5.69 4.55
CA LEU A 50 -16.88 -4.69 5.57
C LEU A 50 -18.05 -4.58 6.54
N ASP A 51 -17.75 -4.41 7.82
CA ASP A 51 -18.76 -4.02 8.83
C ASP A 51 -19.36 -2.64 8.54
N GLN A 52 -18.56 -1.75 7.95
CA GLN A 52 -18.96 -0.38 7.61
C GLN A 52 -18.31 0.06 6.29
N ALA A 53 -19.14 0.60 5.40
CA ALA A 53 -18.68 1.16 4.14
C ALA A 53 -17.79 2.42 4.36
N PRO A 54 -16.78 2.66 3.52
CA PRO A 54 -16.11 3.95 3.47
C PRO A 54 -17.09 5.06 3.10
N ILE A 55 -16.91 6.24 3.69
CA ILE A 55 -17.77 7.40 3.43
C ILE A 55 -16.95 8.65 3.19
N ILE A 56 -17.53 9.63 2.51
CA ILE A 56 -17.00 10.98 2.45
C ILE A 56 -17.68 11.80 3.55
N ASP A 57 -16.90 12.31 4.48
CA ASP A 57 -17.37 13.24 5.49
C ASP A 57 -17.77 14.56 4.81
N LYS A 58 -19.04 14.96 4.96
CA LYS A 58 -19.59 16.13 4.26
C LYS A 58 -19.04 17.47 4.78
N ALA A 59 -18.59 17.52 6.03
CA ALA A 59 -18.10 18.76 6.64
C ALA A 59 -16.65 19.05 6.22
N THR A 60 -15.83 18.02 6.07
CA THR A 60 -14.40 18.12 5.79
C THR A 60 -14.02 17.74 4.36
N GLY A 61 -14.92 17.08 3.63
CA GLY A 61 -14.62 16.46 2.33
C GLY A 61 -13.67 15.26 2.42
N SER A 62 -13.25 14.86 3.62
CA SER A 62 -12.29 13.78 3.81
C SER A 62 -12.96 12.42 3.72
N THR A 63 -12.24 11.45 3.20
CA THR A 63 -12.70 10.06 3.18
C THR A 63 -12.44 9.40 4.53
N LEU A 64 -13.44 8.72 5.08
CA LEU A 64 -13.35 7.88 6.26
C LEU A 64 -13.36 6.41 5.83
N VAL A 65 -12.45 5.62 6.38
CA VAL A 65 -12.26 4.21 6.04
C VAL A 65 -12.32 3.29 7.28
N PRO A 66 -12.72 2.01 7.11
CA PRO A 66 -12.77 1.05 8.21
C PRO A 66 -11.36 0.59 8.59
N LEU A 67 -10.76 1.27 9.56
CA LEU A 67 -9.39 1.02 10.02
C LEU A 67 -9.16 -0.45 10.45
N ARG A 68 -10.11 -1.06 11.17
CA ARG A 68 -9.98 -2.45 11.64
C ARG A 68 -9.81 -3.41 10.46
N PHE A 69 -10.70 -3.32 9.48
CA PHE A 69 -10.64 -4.14 8.28
C PHE A 69 -9.29 -3.98 7.56
N ILE A 70 -8.86 -2.73 7.35
CA ILE A 70 -7.58 -2.46 6.68
C ILE A 70 -6.41 -3.06 7.48
N GLY A 71 -6.42 -2.87 8.80
CA GLY A 71 -5.40 -3.43 9.69
C GLY A 71 -5.35 -4.94 9.65
N GLU A 72 -6.48 -5.62 9.77
CA GLU A 72 -6.59 -7.08 9.72
C GLU A 72 -6.18 -7.64 8.36
N ALA A 73 -6.60 -7.00 7.26
CA ALA A 73 -6.24 -7.40 5.90
C ALA A 73 -4.73 -7.38 5.64
N VAL A 74 -3.98 -6.56 6.38
CA VAL A 74 -2.52 -6.52 6.32
C VAL A 74 -1.85 -7.26 7.49
N GLY A 75 -2.58 -7.89 8.39
CA GLY A 75 -2.02 -8.58 9.55
C GLY A 75 -1.51 -7.63 10.66
N ALA A 76 -1.93 -6.36 10.67
CA ALA A 76 -1.63 -5.45 11.76
C ALA A 76 -2.48 -5.77 13.00
N GLY A 77 -1.87 -5.68 14.18
CA GLY A 77 -2.61 -5.75 15.43
C GLY A 77 -3.33 -4.43 15.68
N ILE A 78 -4.66 -4.42 15.77
CA ILE A 78 -5.44 -3.21 16.08
C ILE A 78 -5.97 -3.32 17.51
N LYS A 79 -5.55 -2.39 18.39
CA LYS A 79 -6.03 -2.31 19.78
C LYS A 79 -6.71 -0.97 20.04
N TYR A 80 -7.89 -1.01 20.63
CA TYR A 80 -8.59 0.20 21.07
C TYR A 80 -8.38 0.42 22.57
N SER A 81 -7.92 1.62 22.94
CA SER A 81 -7.80 2.04 24.34
C SER A 81 -8.98 2.92 24.74
N ALA A 82 -9.93 2.34 25.47
CA ALA A 82 -11.13 3.03 25.93
C ALA A 82 -10.84 4.21 26.89
N ARG A 83 -9.76 4.14 27.67
CA ARG A 83 -9.40 5.22 28.62
C ARG A 83 -8.86 6.48 27.93
N GLY A 84 -8.27 6.35 26.75
CA GLY A 84 -7.62 7.45 26.05
C GLY A 84 -8.28 7.86 24.74
N ASN A 85 -9.37 7.18 24.35
CA ASN A 85 -9.95 7.27 23.01
C ASN A 85 -8.87 7.17 21.90
N ARG A 86 -7.92 6.26 22.09
CA ARG A 86 -6.76 6.07 21.21
C ARG A 86 -6.87 4.73 20.51
N VAL A 87 -6.53 4.72 19.23
CA VAL A 87 -6.30 3.47 18.48
C VAL A 87 -4.79 3.23 18.41
N ASP A 88 -4.38 2.05 18.86
CA ASP A 88 -3.01 1.55 18.74
C ASP A 88 -2.93 0.58 17.57
N ILE A 89 -2.05 0.90 16.63
CA ILE A 89 -1.74 0.07 15.46
C ILE A 89 -0.38 -0.58 15.74
N ASP A 90 -0.42 -1.85 16.10
CA ASP A 90 0.77 -2.69 16.24
C ASP A 90 1.19 -3.20 14.86
N ARG A 91 2.13 -2.47 14.26
CA ARG A 91 2.72 -2.82 12.97
C ARG A 91 3.74 -3.95 13.08
N MET A 92 4.20 -4.32 14.28
CA MET A 92 5.20 -5.39 14.45
C MET A 92 4.63 -6.78 14.14
N GLN A 93 3.30 -6.90 14.18
CA GLN A 93 2.60 -8.12 13.80
C GLN A 93 2.35 -8.23 12.30
N ILE A 94 2.48 -7.12 11.55
CA ILE A 94 2.38 -7.21 10.10
C ILE A 94 3.57 -8.04 9.63
N PRO A 95 3.38 -9.16 8.92
CA PRO A 95 4.47 -9.89 8.30
C PRO A 95 5.00 -9.09 7.10
N TYR A 96 5.61 -7.92 7.34
CA TYR A 96 6.62 -7.40 6.45
C TYR A 96 7.87 -8.17 6.78
N TRP A 97 8.40 -8.92 5.81
CA TRP A 97 9.78 -9.37 5.71
C TRP A 97 10.61 -8.90 6.91
N THR A 98 10.84 -9.77 7.89
CA THR A 98 11.63 -9.51 9.11
C THR A 98 13.11 -9.16 8.82
N GLU A 99 13.40 -8.82 7.57
CA GLU A 99 14.70 -8.57 6.98
C GLU A 99 14.74 -7.11 6.51
N THR A 100 15.69 -6.36 7.05
CA THR A 100 16.08 -5.06 6.49
C THR A 100 16.51 -5.24 5.03
N ALA A 101 15.97 -4.42 4.14
CA ALA A 101 16.21 -4.47 2.71
C ALA A 101 16.09 -5.88 2.07
N PRO A 102 14.88 -6.45 1.94
CA PRO A 102 14.68 -7.79 1.40
C PRO A 102 15.08 -7.95 -0.07
N PHE A 103 15.27 -6.84 -0.80
CA PHE A 103 15.77 -6.86 -2.18
C PHE A 103 17.20 -6.35 -2.22
N LYS A 104 18.07 -7.05 -2.94
CA LYS A 104 19.48 -6.71 -3.13
C LYS A 104 19.71 -6.16 -4.53
N VAL A 105 20.85 -5.51 -4.71
CA VAL A 105 21.25 -4.99 -6.02
C VAL A 105 21.34 -6.16 -7.01
N GLY A 106 20.72 -6.00 -8.17
CA GLY A 106 20.62 -7.05 -9.20
C GLY A 106 19.30 -7.81 -9.20
N ASP A 107 18.53 -7.77 -8.11
CA ASP A 107 17.24 -8.46 -8.03
C ASP A 107 16.24 -7.90 -9.02
N THR A 108 15.34 -8.77 -9.48
CA THR A 108 14.14 -8.38 -10.23
C THR A 108 12.97 -8.22 -9.26
N VAL A 109 12.32 -7.07 -9.31
CA VAL A 109 11.12 -6.73 -8.54
C VAL A 109 9.99 -6.33 -9.46
N GLU A 110 8.77 -6.30 -8.94
CA GLU A 110 7.65 -5.59 -9.56
C GLU A 110 7.48 -4.23 -8.88
N MET A 111 7.50 -3.17 -9.66
CA MET A 111 7.26 -1.79 -9.22
C MET A 111 5.86 -1.35 -9.62
N LEU A 112 5.14 -0.70 -8.71
CA LEU A 112 3.86 -0.07 -9.00
C LEU A 112 4.06 1.21 -9.82
N GLU A 113 3.58 1.20 -11.05
CA GLU A 113 3.44 2.40 -11.88
C GLU A 113 2.03 2.97 -11.70
N GLN A 114 1.91 3.96 -10.79
CA GLN A 114 0.61 4.52 -10.41
C GLN A 114 -0.14 5.21 -11.56
N THR A 115 0.58 5.80 -12.53
CA THR A 115 -0.01 6.48 -13.69
C THR A 115 -0.87 5.53 -14.53
N HIS A 116 -0.43 4.28 -14.67
CA HIS A 116 -1.09 3.26 -15.49
C HIS A 116 -1.75 2.15 -14.66
N ASP A 117 -1.79 2.29 -13.33
CA ASP A 117 -2.30 1.28 -12.38
C ASP A 117 -1.81 -0.15 -12.68
N ARG A 118 -0.51 -0.30 -12.94
CA ARG A 118 0.09 -1.60 -13.29
C ARG A 118 1.38 -1.86 -12.54
N TRP A 119 1.67 -3.14 -12.37
CA TRP A 119 2.94 -3.61 -11.84
C TRP A 119 3.87 -3.92 -13.01
N ILE A 120 5.07 -3.34 -13.01
CA ILE A 120 6.06 -3.53 -14.06
C ILE A 120 7.34 -4.13 -13.49
N LYS A 121 7.99 -5.02 -14.24
CA LYS A 121 9.28 -5.60 -13.84
C LYS A 121 10.36 -4.52 -13.89
N ALA A 122 11.15 -4.43 -12.82
CA ALA A 122 12.26 -3.51 -12.70
C ALA A 122 13.45 -4.22 -12.04
N LYS A 123 14.66 -3.76 -12.36
CA LYS A 123 15.90 -4.24 -11.75
C LYS A 123 16.32 -3.32 -10.61
N VAL A 124 16.73 -3.87 -9.47
CA VAL A 124 17.26 -3.08 -8.36
C VAL A 124 18.68 -2.62 -8.70
N LEU A 125 18.88 -1.31 -8.80
CA LEU A 125 20.19 -0.69 -9.01
C LEU A 125 20.88 -0.34 -7.69
N ARG A 126 20.12 0.09 -6.69
CA ARG A 126 20.65 0.51 -5.39
C ARG A 126 19.63 0.34 -4.28
N VAL A 127 20.12 -0.02 -3.10
CA VAL A 127 19.36 -0.08 -1.85
C VAL A 127 19.79 1.10 -0.96
N PHE A 128 18.81 1.82 -0.42
CA PHE A 128 19.00 2.86 0.59
C PHE A 128 18.32 2.40 1.87
N GLU A 129 19.10 1.70 2.69
CA GLU A 129 18.64 1.21 4.00
C GLU A 129 18.46 2.37 4.97
N VAL A 130 17.35 2.39 5.70
CA VAL A 130 17.11 3.41 6.73
C VAL A 130 16.89 2.74 8.09
N LYS A 131 17.54 3.29 9.13
CA LYS A 131 17.40 2.78 10.51
C LYS A 131 16.00 2.97 11.09
N VAL A 132 15.28 3.98 10.60
CA VAL A 132 13.91 4.34 10.99
C VAL A 132 13.16 4.76 9.73
N GLY A 133 12.04 4.10 9.44
CA GLY A 133 11.25 4.34 8.24
C GLY A 133 11.32 3.18 7.24
N LEU A 134 10.90 3.42 6.00
CA LEU A 134 10.90 2.43 4.93
C LEU A 134 12.18 2.54 4.09
N ASP A 135 12.78 1.40 3.78
CA ASP A 135 13.85 1.32 2.80
C ASP A 135 13.40 1.91 1.46
N ARG A 136 14.37 2.51 0.76
CA ARG A 136 14.17 3.02 -0.61
C ARG A 136 15.06 2.29 -1.59
N TYR A 137 14.62 2.21 -2.84
CA TYR A 137 15.28 1.46 -3.88
C TYR A 137 15.38 2.31 -5.14
N SER A 138 16.59 2.45 -5.68
CA SER A 138 16.75 2.90 -7.06
C SER A 138 16.52 1.70 -7.95
N LEU A 139 15.61 1.85 -8.91
CA LEU A 139 15.22 0.81 -9.84
C LEU A 139 15.58 1.20 -11.26
N GLU A 140 15.64 0.24 -12.16
CA GLU A 140 15.72 0.45 -13.61
C GLU A 140 14.63 -0.35 -14.30
N TYR A 141 13.90 0.30 -15.19
CA TYR A 141 12.98 -0.36 -16.10
C TYR A 141 12.98 0.37 -17.45
N THR A 142 12.47 -0.29 -18.48
CA THR A 142 12.28 0.32 -19.79
C THR A 142 10.78 0.55 -20.01
N GLU A 143 10.38 1.80 -20.23
CA GLU A 143 9.01 2.13 -20.64
C GLU A 143 8.69 1.41 -21.95
N ASP A 144 7.45 0.97 -22.15
CA ASP A 144 6.93 0.44 -23.42
C ASP A 144 7.74 -0.72 -24.06
N GLY A 145 8.45 -1.51 -23.26
CA GLY A 145 9.18 -2.69 -23.71
C GLY A 145 10.66 -2.43 -24.04
N PRO A 146 11.38 -3.37 -24.69
CA PRO A 146 12.85 -3.35 -24.80
C PRO A 146 13.43 -2.15 -25.57
N ASN A 147 12.61 -1.45 -26.35
CA ASN A 147 13.05 -0.32 -27.18
C ASN A 147 12.65 1.06 -26.63
N GLY A 148 11.91 1.12 -25.53
CA GLY A 148 11.51 2.41 -24.98
C GLY A 148 12.57 3.05 -24.10
N ARG A 149 12.16 4.08 -23.36
CA ARG A 149 13.08 4.88 -22.55
C ARG A 149 13.47 4.14 -21.29
N VAL A 150 14.76 4.10 -20.98
CA VAL A 150 15.25 3.61 -19.68
C VAL A 150 14.95 4.65 -18.61
N MET A 151 14.22 4.20 -17.60
CA MET A 151 13.78 5.00 -16.47
C MET A 151 14.44 4.51 -15.19
N ARG A 152 14.83 5.45 -14.31
CA ARG A 152 15.55 5.14 -13.07
C ARG A 152 14.93 5.80 -11.83
N PRO A 153 13.70 5.42 -11.45
CA PRO A 153 13.04 6.02 -10.30
C PRO A 153 13.68 5.56 -8.98
N THR A 154 13.42 6.33 -7.92
CA THR A 154 13.62 5.88 -6.54
C THR A 154 12.27 5.66 -5.89
N MET A 155 12.02 4.44 -5.39
CA MET A 155 10.74 4.03 -4.84
C MET A 155 10.88 3.59 -3.39
N SER A 156 9.85 3.83 -2.58
CA SER A 156 9.76 3.26 -1.23
C SER A 156 9.35 1.80 -1.28
N ARG A 157 9.58 1.08 -0.16
CA ARG A 157 9.15 -0.31 0.01
C ARG A 157 7.65 -0.55 -0.30
N SER A 158 6.78 0.45 -0.13
CA SER A 158 5.34 0.37 -0.41
C SER A 158 4.97 0.29 -1.89
N HIS A 159 5.90 0.63 -2.79
CA HIS A 159 5.67 0.67 -4.24
C HIS A 159 6.35 -0.48 -4.97
N ILE A 160 6.90 -1.46 -4.24
CA ILE A 160 7.61 -2.60 -4.82
C ILE A 160 7.21 -3.91 -4.15
N ARG A 161 7.23 -5.00 -4.91
CA ARG A 161 6.95 -6.35 -4.41
C ARG A 161 7.78 -7.40 -5.15
N LYS A 162 7.76 -8.64 -4.64
CA LYS A 162 8.31 -9.78 -5.37
C LYS A 162 7.53 -10.00 -6.68
N PRO A 163 8.20 -10.39 -7.78
CA PRO A 163 7.50 -10.79 -8.99
C PRO A 163 6.51 -11.91 -8.68
N ARG A 164 5.28 -11.80 -9.17
CA ARG A 164 4.32 -12.91 -9.07
C ARG A 164 4.78 -14.01 -10.04
N SER A 165 4.75 -15.25 -9.56
CA SER A 165 5.04 -16.48 -10.33
C SER A 165 3.99 -16.71 -11.41
#